data_AF-A0AAD8UNY5-F1
#
_entry.id   AF-A0AAD8UNY5-F1
#
_cell.length_a   1.000
_cell.length_b   1.000
_cell.length_c   1.000
_cell.angle_alpha   90.00
_cell.angle_beta   90.00
_cell.angle_gamma   90.00
#
_symmetry.space_group_name_H-M   'P 1'
#
loop_
_entity.id
_entity.type
_entity.pdbx_description
1 polymer ?
#
loop_
_entity_poly.entity_id
_entity_poly.type
_entity_poly.pdbx_seq_one_letter_code
_entity_poly.pdbx_strand_id
1 'polypeptide(L)'
;MGSDGVPTPHQGLVLVNAWDNTTTVLPAGTGGGCLASTSAPFANQTVHLGPQAMPDYGNVTSYNSATPTDDNPRCLRRDLNVYPLQRWASLRNTTDLVHDAEDIERFQAVAQGDSRYVGTGQLGVHGGGHYALGGDPSSDVYLSPGDPVFYLHHAQMDRLYWIWQNLDWQNRQTIFGTNTTMNQPASANATLDDLMYMGPLGAELSLRDAMDTVNGPFCYVYASD
;
A
#
# COMPACT_ATOMS: atom_id res chain seq x y z
N MET A 1 11.46 4.47 -11.40
CA MET A 1 10.35 3.98 -12.26
C MET A 1 9.61 5.20 -12.84
N GLY A 2 10.25 5.98 -13.70
CA GLY A 2 9.75 7.31 -14.11
C GLY A 2 10.25 8.44 -13.21
N SER A 3 9.76 9.67 -13.45
CA SER A 3 10.07 10.89 -12.69
C SER A 3 9.01 11.21 -11.64
N ASP A 4 9.14 12.37 -10.99
CA ASP A 4 8.02 13.07 -10.37
C ASP A 4 7.03 13.59 -11.43
N GLY A 5 5.87 14.07 -10.99
CA GLY A 5 4.91 14.79 -11.81
C GLY A 5 5.38 16.22 -12.14
N VAL A 6 4.77 16.83 -13.16
CA VAL A 6 4.93 18.26 -13.43
C VAL A 6 4.48 19.04 -12.18
N PRO A 7 5.32 19.95 -11.64
CA PRO A 7 4.97 20.72 -10.46
C PRO A 7 3.66 21.49 -10.66
N THR A 8 2.70 21.25 -9.78
CA THR A 8 1.37 21.84 -9.81
C THR A 8 1.09 22.41 -8.42
N PRO A 9 0.78 23.72 -8.26
CA PRO A 9 0.46 24.26 -6.95
C PRO A 9 -0.82 23.64 -6.36
N HIS A 10 -0.75 23.10 -5.14
CA HIS A 10 -1.91 22.58 -4.40
C HIS A 10 -1.68 22.59 -2.88
N GLN A 11 -2.72 22.29 -2.10
CA GLN A 11 -2.72 22.37 -0.62
C GLN A 11 -2.29 21.06 0.09
N GLY A 12 -1.76 20.08 -0.65
CA GLY A 12 -1.51 18.72 -0.13
C GLY A 12 -2.78 17.87 0.01
N LEU A 13 -2.69 16.78 0.76
CA LEU A 13 -3.78 15.79 0.91
C LEU A 13 -4.43 15.88 2.28
N VAL A 14 -5.74 15.68 2.31
CA VAL A 14 -6.53 15.58 3.54
C VAL A 14 -7.23 14.23 3.53
N LEU A 15 -6.59 13.23 4.13
CA LEU A 15 -7.04 11.85 4.12
C LEU A 15 -8.00 11.60 5.29
N VAL A 16 -9.24 11.19 4.99
CA VAL A 16 -10.21 10.79 6.02
C VAL A 16 -10.21 9.27 6.13
N ASN A 17 -9.86 8.76 7.30
CA ASN A 17 -9.95 7.34 7.60
C ASN A 17 -11.45 6.95 7.67
N ALA A 18 -11.87 6.00 6.84
CA ALA A 18 -13.27 5.62 6.71
C ALA A 18 -13.85 4.90 7.95
N TRP A 19 -13.00 4.44 8.86
CA TRP A 19 -13.37 3.56 9.98
C TRP A 19 -13.44 4.31 11.32
N ASP A 20 -12.57 5.29 11.53
CA ASP A 20 -12.53 6.10 12.75
C ASP A 20 -12.81 7.60 12.52
N ASN A 21 -13.04 8.01 11.26
CA ASN A 21 -13.31 9.38 10.84
C ASN A 21 -12.20 10.40 11.18
N THR A 22 -10.98 9.92 11.43
CA THR A 22 -9.83 10.77 11.70
C THR A 22 -9.27 11.33 10.40
N THR A 23 -8.91 12.61 10.44
CA THR A 23 -8.25 13.29 9.34
C THR A 23 -6.73 13.26 9.51
N THR A 24 -6.02 12.81 8.48
CA THR A 24 -4.56 12.88 8.35
C THR A 24 -4.20 13.86 7.25
N VAL A 25 -3.48 14.93 7.60
CA VAL A 25 -3.07 15.96 6.64
C VAL A 25 -1.64 15.72 6.20
N LEU A 26 -1.42 15.67 4.89
CA LEU A 26 -0.10 15.61 4.27
C LEU A 26 0.16 16.94 3.56
N PRO A 27 1.34 17.56 3.74
CA PRO A 27 1.71 18.74 2.97
C PRO A 27 1.80 18.40 1.48
N ALA A 28 1.77 19.40 0.61
CA ALA A 28 2.03 19.20 -0.82
C ALA A 28 3.43 18.60 -1.04
N GLY A 29 3.55 17.66 -1.97
CA GLY A 29 4.83 17.21 -2.48
C GLY A 29 5.41 18.20 -3.49
N THR A 30 6.29 17.70 -4.36
CA THR A 30 6.98 18.50 -5.37
C THR A 30 6.38 18.42 -6.78
N GLY A 31 5.31 17.64 -6.95
CA GLY A 31 4.71 17.32 -8.24
C GLY A 31 3.24 17.73 -8.31
N GLY A 32 2.38 16.75 -8.59
CA GLY A 32 0.92 16.88 -8.69
C GLY A 32 0.36 16.62 -10.09
N GLY A 33 1.17 16.83 -11.14
CA GLY A 33 0.79 16.62 -12.55
C GLY A 33 1.16 15.24 -13.11
N CYS A 34 0.99 15.08 -14.42
CA CYS A 34 1.53 13.93 -15.18
C CYS A 34 3.05 13.84 -15.00
N LEU A 35 3.65 12.66 -15.18
CA LEU A 35 5.11 12.51 -15.15
C LEU A 35 5.84 13.56 -16.00
N ALA A 36 6.78 14.29 -15.39
CA ALA A 36 7.47 15.41 -16.02
C ALA A 36 8.49 15.00 -17.08
N SER A 37 9.18 13.88 -16.88
CA SER A 37 10.17 13.37 -17.82
C SER A 37 9.49 12.55 -18.91
N THR A 38 9.60 13.01 -20.16
CA THR A 38 9.08 12.30 -21.34
C THR A 38 10.00 11.20 -21.85
N SER A 39 11.25 11.15 -21.37
CA SER A 39 12.26 10.17 -21.79
C SER A 39 12.52 9.08 -20.75
N ALA A 40 11.95 9.19 -19.56
CA ALA A 40 12.09 8.16 -18.52
C ALA A 40 11.27 6.90 -18.86
N PRO A 41 11.67 5.72 -18.36
CA PRO A 41 10.79 4.55 -18.39
C PRO A 41 9.43 4.90 -17.79
N PHE A 42 8.35 4.40 -18.40
CA PHE A 42 6.96 4.67 -18.01
C PHE A 42 6.43 6.10 -18.24
N ALA A 43 7.21 6.98 -18.88
CA ALA A 43 6.76 8.35 -19.21
C ALA A 43 5.46 8.38 -20.03
N ASN A 44 5.27 7.41 -20.92
CA ASN A 44 4.09 7.28 -21.79
C ASN A 44 3.08 6.25 -21.26
N GLN A 45 3.21 5.82 -19.99
CA GLN A 45 2.25 4.89 -19.42
C GLN A 45 0.87 5.55 -19.32
N THR A 46 -0.13 4.84 -19.82
CA THR A 46 -1.53 5.22 -19.70
C THR A 46 -2.17 4.44 -18.57
N VAL A 47 -2.82 5.15 -17.65
CA VAL A 47 -3.69 4.59 -16.62
C VAL A 47 -5.06 4.42 -17.27
N HIS A 48 -5.60 3.20 -17.25
CA HIS A 48 -6.85 2.85 -17.92
C HIS A 48 -8.04 2.71 -16.98
N LEU A 49 -7.82 2.38 -15.71
CA LEU A 49 -8.91 2.09 -14.77
C LEU A 49 -9.09 3.21 -13.74
N GLY A 50 -10.28 3.27 -13.15
CA GLY A 50 -10.63 4.18 -12.06
C GLY A 50 -10.97 5.60 -12.47
N PRO A 51 -10.82 6.55 -11.53
CA PRO A 51 -10.48 6.36 -10.10
C PRO A 51 -11.58 5.63 -9.33
N GLN A 52 -11.28 5.06 -8.15
CA GLN A 52 -12.24 4.38 -7.28
C GLN A 52 -12.33 5.01 -5.89
N ALA A 53 -11.23 5.49 -5.34
CA ALA A 53 -11.19 6.25 -4.09
C ALA A 53 -9.98 7.19 -4.09
N MET A 54 -9.91 8.04 -5.11
CA MET A 54 -8.76 8.90 -5.33
C MET A 54 -8.84 10.16 -4.45
N PRO A 55 -7.84 10.44 -3.61
CA PRO A 55 -7.80 11.67 -2.82
C PRO A 55 -7.76 12.92 -3.71
N ASP A 56 -8.51 13.94 -3.31
CA ASP A 56 -8.53 15.26 -3.97
C ASP A 56 -7.69 16.26 -3.16
N TYR A 57 -6.79 16.97 -3.83
CA TYR A 57 -5.86 17.87 -3.15
C TYR A 57 -6.61 19.05 -2.50
N GLY A 58 -6.39 19.25 -1.21
CA GLY A 58 -7.05 20.30 -0.42
C GLY A 58 -8.52 20.01 -0.07
N ASN A 59 -9.02 18.82 -0.37
CA ASN A 59 -10.40 18.43 -0.09
C ASN A 59 -10.44 17.16 0.77
N VAL A 60 -11.44 17.08 1.66
CA VAL A 60 -11.67 15.91 2.52
C VAL A 60 -12.34 14.76 1.77
N THR A 61 -13.01 15.07 0.66
CA THR A 61 -13.79 14.09 -0.10
C THR A 61 -12.93 13.55 -1.22
N SER A 62 -12.69 12.23 -1.21
CA SER A 62 -12.10 11.52 -2.35
C SER A 62 -13.11 11.45 -3.50
N TYR A 63 -12.61 11.39 -4.73
CA TYR A 63 -13.46 11.25 -5.92
C TYR A 63 -13.30 9.88 -6.55
N ASN A 64 -14.36 9.44 -7.21
CA ASN A 64 -14.48 8.13 -7.83
C ASN A 64 -15.23 8.23 -9.16
N SER A 65 -14.90 7.32 -10.08
CA SER A 65 -15.68 7.10 -11.30
C SER A 65 -16.95 6.32 -10.96
N ALA A 66 -18.05 6.61 -11.67
CA ALA A 66 -19.25 5.78 -11.59
C ALA A 66 -19.04 4.39 -12.21
N THR A 67 -18.08 4.27 -13.13
CA THR A 67 -17.69 3.03 -13.79
C THR A 67 -16.17 2.85 -13.72
N PRO A 68 -15.62 2.53 -12.53
CA PRO A 68 -14.17 2.44 -12.30
C PRO A 68 -13.48 1.31 -13.10
N THR A 69 -14.26 0.39 -13.68
CA THR A 69 -13.78 -0.73 -14.50
C THR A 69 -13.79 -0.44 -16.00
N ASP A 70 -14.44 0.65 -16.42
CA ASP A 70 -14.45 1.05 -17.83
C ASP A 70 -13.12 1.73 -18.22
N ASP A 71 -12.81 1.74 -19.52
CA ASP A 71 -11.61 2.42 -20.03
C ASP A 71 -11.70 3.94 -19.80
N ASN A 72 -10.77 4.45 -19.01
CA ASN A 72 -10.61 5.85 -18.65
C ASN A 72 -9.14 6.28 -18.82
N PRO A 73 -8.66 6.40 -20.08
CA PRO A 73 -7.26 6.63 -20.40
C PRO A 73 -6.80 8.02 -19.94
N ARG A 74 -5.76 8.04 -19.10
CA ARG A 74 -5.11 9.26 -18.62
C ARG A 74 -3.64 9.01 -18.29
N CYS A 75 -2.88 10.09 -18.08
CA CYS A 75 -1.48 9.99 -17.71
C CYS A 75 -1.32 9.48 -16.26
N LEU A 76 -0.22 8.77 -15.99
CA LEU A 76 0.26 8.54 -14.64
C LEU A 76 0.68 9.88 -14.00
N ARG A 77 0.16 10.19 -12.81
CA ARG A 77 0.47 11.40 -12.05
C ARG A 77 1.22 11.04 -10.77
N ARG A 78 2.17 11.88 -10.36
CA ARG A 78 2.88 11.75 -9.08
C ARG A 78 3.04 13.09 -8.40
N ASP A 79 3.15 13.02 -7.09
CA ASP A 79 3.47 14.15 -6.22
C ASP A 79 4.42 13.66 -5.15
N LEU A 80 5.70 13.51 -5.53
CA LEU A 80 6.70 12.93 -4.63
C LEU A 80 6.77 13.74 -3.33
N ASN A 81 6.60 13.03 -2.21
CA ASN A 81 6.42 13.64 -0.92
C ASN A 81 7.30 12.96 0.13
N VAL A 82 8.27 13.71 0.65
CA VAL A 82 9.20 13.21 1.66
C VAL A 82 8.55 13.10 3.04
N TYR A 83 7.46 13.83 3.29
CA TYR A 83 6.85 13.91 4.61
C TYR A 83 6.28 12.56 5.09
N PRO A 84 5.49 11.81 4.30
CA PRO A 84 5.04 10.48 4.71
C PRO A 84 6.18 9.50 5.00
N LEU A 85 7.27 9.58 4.23
CA LEU A 85 8.46 8.75 4.47
C LEU A 85 9.12 9.06 5.80
N GLN A 86 9.36 10.34 6.10
CA GLN A 86 9.98 10.76 7.36
C GLN A 86 9.11 10.41 8.57
N ARG A 87 7.78 10.47 8.42
CA ARG A 87 6.85 10.26 9.52
C ARG A 87 6.55 8.79 9.81
N TRP A 88 6.40 7.96 8.77
CA TRP A 88 5.91 6.59 8.94
C TRP A 88 6.77 5.50 8.30
N ALA A 89 7.63 5.82 7.34
CA ALA A 89 8.44 4.83 6.62
C ALA A 89 9.95 5.08 6.73
N SER A 90 10.39 5.65 7.86
CA SER A 90 11.80 5.82 8.16
C SER A 90 12.44 4.47 8.52
N LEU A 91 13.77 4.39 8.49
CA LEU A 91 14.50 3.21 8.95
C LEU A 91 14.08 2.80 10.37
N ARG A 92 13.87 3.78 11.25
CA ARG A 92 13.39 3.53 12.61
C ARG A 92 12.01 2.87 12.59
N ASN A 93 11.05 3.40 11.83
CA ASN A 93 9.71 2.82 11.77
C ASN A 93 9.73 1.38 11.24
N THR A 94 10.54 1.08 10.24
CA THR A 94 10.67 -0.28 9.70
C THR A 94 11.37 -1.22 10.69
N THR A 95 12.36 -0.74 11.43
CA THR A 95 13.04 -1.53 12.47
C THR A 95 12.11 -1.82 13.63
N ASP A 96 11.43 -0.79 14.15
CA ASP A 96 10.49 -0.92 15.26
C ASP A 96 9.33 -1.88 14.88
N LEU A 97 8.84 -1.82 13.63
CA LEU A 97 7.84 -2.78 13.12
C LEU A 97 8.32 -4.24 13.20
N VAL A 98 9.54 -4.52 12.72
CA VAL A 98 10.07 -5.90 12.67
C VAL A 98 10.47 -6.40 14.07
N HIS A 99 10.98 -5.52 14.92
CA HIS A 99 11.49 -5.88 16.24
C HIS A 99 10.38 -5.98 17.29
N ASP A 100 9.44 -5.04 17.32
CA ASP A 100 8.48 -4.88 18.42
C ASP A 100 7.13 -5.58 18.17
N ALA A 101 6.83 -6.01 16.95
CA ALA A 101 5.62 -6.79 16.67
C ALA A 101 5.78 -8.23 17.16
N GLU A 102 5.04 -8.60 18.20
CA GLU A 102 5.14 -9.93 18.82
C GLU A 102 4.47 -11.03 17.99
N ASP A 103 3.35 -10.70 17.33
CA ASP A 103 2.53 -11.61 16.53
C ASP A 103 2.06 -10.96 15.22
N ILE A 104 1.39 -11.77 14.37
CA ILE A 104 0.92 -11.33 13.05
C ILE A 104 -0.22 -10.30 13.15
N GLU A 105 -1.02 -10.34 14.22
CA GLU A 105 -2.04 -9.32 14.51
C GLU A 105 -1.39 -7.95 14.66
N ARG A 106 -0.37 -7.86 15.53
CA ARG A 106 0.36 -6.61 15.76
C ARG A 106 1.18 -6.19 14.55
N PHE A 107 1.86 -7.12 13.88
CA PHE A 107 2.68 -6.81 12.71
C PHE A 107 1.82 -6.18 11.60
N GLN A 108 0.73 -6.83 11.19
CA GLN A 108 -0.12 -6.31 10.12
C GLN A 108 -0.78 -4.99 10.51
N ALA A 109 -1.20 -4.84 11.77
CA ALA A 109 -1.86 -3.64 12.27
C ALA A 109 -0.90 -2.43 12.27
N VAL A 110 0.32 -2.60 12.77
CA VAL A 110 1.33 -1.53 12.80
C VAL A 110 1.78 -1.19 11.37
N ALA A 111 1.97 -2.20 10.51
CA ALA A 111 2.37 -2.00 9.13
C ALA A 111 1.36 -1.15 8.33
N GLN A 112 0.07 -1.36 8.56
CA GLN A 112 -1.05 -0.69 7.88
C GLN A 112 -1.54 0.58 8.58
N GLY A 113 -1.04 0.90 9.78
CA GLY A 113 -1.48 2.06 10.55
C GLY A 113 -2.88 1.91 11.17
N ASP A 114 -3.26 0.69 11.57
CA ASP A 114 -4.56 0.42 12.18
C ASP A 114 -4.72 1.19 13.51
N SER A 115 -5.70 2.09 13.53
CA SER A 115 -5.87 3.02 14.65
C SER A 115 -6.27 2.36 15.97
N ARG A 116 -6.78 1.12 15.93
CA ARG A 116 -7.05 0.32 17.13
C ARG A 116 -5.76 -0.04 17.87
N TYR A 117 -4.62 -0.04 17.16
CA TYR A 117 -3.34 -0.53 17.66
C TYR A 117 -2.28 0.57 17.79
N VAL A 118 -2.29 1.55 16.89
CA VAL A 118 -1.27 2.61 16.84
C VAL A 118 -1.82 4.02 17.09
N GLY A 119 -3.12 4.12 17.40
CA GLY A 119 -3.82 5.39 17.54
C GLY A 119 -4.16 6.01 16.20
N THR A 120 -4.93 7.10 16.24
CA THR A 120 -5.49 7.69 15.03
C THR A 120 -4.48 8.51 14.24
N GLY A 121 -4.74 8.69 12.94
CA GLY A 121 -3.91 9.51 12.06
C GLY A 121 -2.55 8.88 11.71
N GLN A 122 -2.43 7.56 11.82
CA GLN A 122 -1.25 6.80 11.43
C GLN A 122 -1.50 6.10 10.10
N LEU A 123 -0.48 6.06 9.24
CA LEU A 123 -0.55 5.37 7.94
C LEU A 123 0.28 4.07 7.92
N GLY A 124 1.11 3.86 8.94
CA GLY A 124 2.08 2.78 8.97
C GLY A 124 3.12 2.88 7.83
N VAL A 125 4.06 1.94 7.80
CA VAL A 125 5.10 1.90 6.75
C VAL A 125 4.47 1.64 5.36
N HIS A 126 3.34 0.94 5.31
CA HIS A 126 2.60 0.64 4.08
C HIS A 126 1.98 1.90 3.49
N GLY A 127 1.09 2.56 4.24
CA GLY A 127 0.47 3.80 3.78
C GLY A 127 1.49 4.93 3.59
N GLY A 128 2.49 5.03 4.48
CA GLY A 128 3.60 5.98 4.33
C GLY A 128 4.34 5.81 3.00
N GLY A 129 4.54 4.57 2.55
CA GLY A 129 5.11 4.25 1.24
C GLY A 129 4.22 4.67 0.07
N HIS A 130 2.93 4.31 0.08
CA HIS A 130 1.99 4.70 -0.99
C HIS A 130 1.85 6.22 -1.13
N TYR A 131 1.58 6.92 -0.02
CA TYR A 131 1.33 8.37 -0.06
C TYR A 131 2.60 9.20 -0.25
N ALA A 132 3.78 8.61 -0.15
CA ALA A 132 5.02 9.26 -0.55
C ALA A 132 5.15 9.44 -2.07
N LEU A 133 4.45 8.61 -2.86
CA LEU A 133 4.39 8.80 -4.30
C LEU A 133 3.39 9.87 -4.71
N GLY A 134 2.28 9.98 -3.98
CA GLY A 134 1.19 10.89 -4.30
C GLY A 134 0.57 10.61 -5.68
N GLY A 135 -0.37 11.46 -6.10
CA GLY A 135 -0.92 11.39 -7.46
C GLY A 135 -1.73 10.11 -7.76
N ASP A 136 -1.96 9.88 -9.05
CA ASP A 136 -2.94 8.94 -9.61
C ASP A 136 -2.22 7.89 -10.48
N PRO A 137 -2.32 6.59 -10.15
CA PRO A 137 -3.24 6.01 -9.17
C PRO A 137 -2.59 5.65 -7.82
N SER A 138 -1.35 6.05 -7.55
CA SER A 138 -0.61 5.63 -6.34
C SER A 138 -1.31 5.97 -5.02
N SER A 139 -2.09 7.06 -4.96
CA SER A 139 -2.86 7.43 -3.77
C SER A 139 -4.26 6.81 -3.71
N ASP A 140 -4.69 6.11 -4.77
CA ASP A 140 -5.95 5.37 -4.78
C ASP A 140 -5.71 3.95 -4.26
N VAL A 141 -6.27 3.66 -3.09
CA VAL A 141 -6.04 2.38 -2.39
C VAL A 141 -6.47 1.14 -3.19
N TYR A 142 -7.36 1.29 -4.16
CA TYR A 142 -7.83 0.18 -5.01
C TYR A 142 -7.01 0.03 -6.29
N LEU A 143 -6.36 1.11 -6.74
CA LEU A 143 -5.75 1.21 -8.07
C LEU A 143 -4.26 1.50 -8.03
N SER A 144 -3.67 1.59 -6.84
CA SER A 144 -2.22 1.78 -6.65
C SER A 144 -1.32 0.83 -7.46
N PRO A 145 -1.69 -0.43 -7.81
CA PRO A 145 -0.89 -1.27 -8.73
C PRO A 145 -0.70 -0.69 -10.14
N GLY A 146 -1.50 0.30 -10.51
CA GLY A 146 -1.35 1.03 -11.77
C GLY A 146 -0.09 1.90 -11.82
N ASP A 147 0.55 2.22 -10.69
CA ASP A 147 1.89 2.79 -10.66
C ASP A 147 2.95 1.66 -10.56
N PRO A 148 3.92 1.58 -11.47
CA PRO A 148 4.95 0.54 -11.45
C PRO A 148 5.81 0.48 -10.16
N VAL A 149 5.84 1.54 -9.35
CA VAL A 149 6.55 1.53 -8.06
C VAL A 149 5.81 0.67 -7.02
N PHE A 150 4.51 0.40 -7.20
CA PHE A 150 3.74 -0.49 -6.34
C PHE A 150 4.47 -1.80 -6.05
N TYR A 151 5.02 -2.42 -7.09
CA TYR A 151 5.72 -3.71 -6.98
C TYR A 151 7.02 -3.60 -6.17
N LEU A 152 7.74 -2.48 -6.26
CA LEU A 152 8.95 -2.24 -5.46
C LEU A 152 8.58 -1.96 -4.00
N HIS A 153 7.52 -1.18 -3.77
CA HIS A 153 6.99 -0.93 -2.44
C HIS A 153 6.56 -2.23 -1.76
N HIS A 154 5.76 -3.06 -2.45
CA HIS A 154 5.28 -4.33 -1.90
C HIS A 154 6.36 -5.40 -1.81
N ALA A 155 7.39 -5.39 -2.66
CA ALA A 155 8.59 -6.22 -2.43
C ALA A 155 9.31 -5.84 -1.12
N GLN A 156 9.36 -4.55 -0.77
CA GLN A 156 9.90 -4.14 0.53
C GLN A 156 8.96 -4.50 1.68
N MET A 157 7.64 -4.45 1.50
CA MET A 157 6.67 -4.93 2.52
C MET A 157 6.82 -6.42 2.78
N ASP A 158 6.89 -7.22 1.71
CA ASP A 158 7.14 -8.66 1.77
C ASP A 158 8.51 -8.96 2.40
N ARG A 159 9.55 -8.19 2.07
CA ARG A 159 10.86 -8.30 2.74
C ARG A 159 10.77 -8.04 4.24
N LEU A 160 10.03 -7.03 4.70
CA LEU A 160 9.87 -6.77 6.14
C LEU A 160 9.13 -7.93 6.82
N TYR A 161 8.08 -8.45 6.17
CA TYR A 161 7.34 -9.61 6.66
C TYR A 161 8.22 -10.87 6.72
N TRP A 162 8.99 -11.13 5.66
CA TRP A 162 9.94 -12.22 5.58
C TRP A 162 11.01 -12.14 6.70
N ILE A 163 11.60 -10.96 6.94
CA ILE A 163 12.54 -10.79 8.07
C ILE A 163 11.83 -11.10 9.38
N TRP A 164 10.65 -10.53 9.61
CA TRP A 164 9.87 -10.74 10.84
C TRP A 164 9.55 -12.22 11.06
N GLN A 165 9.09 -12.95 10.03
CA GLN A 165 8.83 -14.39 10.11
C GLN A 165 10.09 -15.18 10.49
N ASN A 166 11.23 -14.84 9.89
CA ASN A 166 12.49 -15.58 10.08
C ASN A 166 13.14 -15.37 11.46
N LEU A 167 12.79 -14.29 12.19
CA LEU A 167 13.26 -14.08 13.56
C LEU A 167 12.71 -15.11 14.56
N ASP A 168 11.53 -15.69 14.28
CA ASP A 168 10.95 -16.78 15.08
C ASP A 168 10.05 -17.68 14.21
N TRP A 169 10.70 -18.40 13.29
CA TRP A 169 10.01 -19.20 12.27
C TRP A 169 8.98 -20.16 12.85
N GLN A 170 9.25 -20.80 14.00
CA GLN A 170 8.35 -21.81 14.55
C GLN A 170 7.01 -21.23 15.01
N ASN A 171 6.99 -19.96 15.43
CA ASN A 171 5.79 -19.33 16.00
C ASN A 171 5.14 -18.29 15.07
N ARG A 172 5.84 -17.87 14.01
CA ARG A 172 5.40 -16.77 13.12
C ARG A 172 4.80 -17.22 11.77
N GLN A 173 4.58 -18.52 11.59
CA GLN A 173 3.83 -19.08 10.45
C GLN A 173 2.32 -19.15 10.75
N THR A 174 1.75 -18.06 11.25
CA THR A 174 0.36 -17.95 11.70
C THR A 174 -0.35 -16.81 10.98
N ILE A 175 -1.69 -16.78 11.08
CA ILE A 175 -2.53 -15.76 10.48
C ILE A 175 -3.52 -15.22 11.51
N PHE A 176 -4.00 -14.00 11.28
CA PHE A 176 -4.99 -13.35 12.11
C PHE A 176 -5.87 -12.44 11.23
N GLY A 177 -7.15 -12.35 11.59
CA GLY A 177 -8.12 -11.47 10.95
C GLY A 177 -9.29 -12.24 10.35
N THR A 178 -10.04 -11.55 9.51
CA THR A 178 -11.28 -12.03 8.88
C THR A 178 -11.21 -11.79 7.36
N ASN A 179 -12.07 -12.47 6.59
CA ASN A 179 -12.09 -12.38 5.13
C ASN A 179 -12.74 -11.11 4.56
N THR A 180 -12.89 -10.07 5.37
CA THR A 180 -13.42 -8.75 5.00
C THR A 180 -12.61 -7.65 5.70
N THR A 181 -12.37 -6.55 5.00
CA THR A 181 -11.62 -5.40 5.51
C THR A 181 -12.24 -4.89 6.80
N MET A 182 -11.43 -4.79 7.86
CA MET A 182 -11.87 -4.38 9.21
C MET A 182 -13.07 -5.18 9.75
N ASN A 183 -13.28 -6.40 9.25
CA ASN A 183 -14.44 -7.24 9.53
C ASN A 183 -15.79 -6.57 9.18
N GLN A 184 -15.83 -5.82 8.07
CA GLN A 184 -17.01 -5.09 7.58
C GLN A 184 -17.35 -5.46 6.12
N PRO A 185 -18.48 -6.15 5.86
CA PRO A 185 -19.36 -6.79 6.85
C PRO A 185 -18.65 -7.91 7.61
N ALA A 186 -19.21 -8.35 8.73
CA ALA A 186 -18.62 -9.43 9.52
C ALA A 186 -18.46 -10.71 8.68
N SER A 187 -17.31 -11.38 8.79
CA SER A 187 -17.01 -12.63 8.09
C SER A 187 -16.32 -13.63 9.02
N ALA A 188 -16.09 -14.85 8.52
CA ALA A 188 -15.36 -15.86 9.26
C ALA A 188 -13.89 -15.43 9.48
N ASN A 189 -13.28 -15.94 10.54
CA ASN A 189 -11.85 -15.80 10.74
C ASN A 189 -11.11 -16.44 9.56
N ALA A 190 -10.10 -15.74 9.07
CA ALA A 190 -9.24 -16.27 8.02
C ALA A 190 -8.55 -17.55 8.50
N THR A 191 -8.46 -18.55 7.63
CA THR A 191 -7.74 -19.81 7.89
C THR A 191 -6.60 -20.00 6.89
N LEU A 192 -5.56 -20.77 7.26
CA LEU A 192 -4.46 -21.07 6.34
C LEU A 192 -4.95 -21.81 5.08
N ASP A 193 -6.13 -22.43 5.14
CA ASP A 193 -6.73 -23.16 4.02
C ASP A 193 -7.59 -22.26 3.12
N ASP A 194 -7.79 -20.99 3.48
CA ASP A 194 -8.51 -20.03 2.65
C ASP A 194 -7.72 -19.73 1.37
N LEU A 195 -8.43 -19.59 0.26
CA LEU A 195 -7.86 -19.31 -1.06
C LEU A 195 -7.81 -17.81 -1.34
N MET A 196 -6.67 -17.34 -1.80
CA MET A 196 -6.50 -16.00 -2.35
C MET A 196 -7.02 -15.98 -3.79
N TYR A 197 -8.02 -15.14 -4.04
CA TYR A 197 -8.57 -14.93 -5.37
C TYR A 197 -7.73 -13.92 -6.16
N MET A 198 -7.06 -14.40 -7.21
CA MET A 198 -6.24 -13.57 -8.12
C MET A 198 -6.98 -13.17 -9.41
N GLY A 199 -8.25 -13.56 -9.55
CA GLY A 199 -9.05 -13.31 -10.74
C GLY A 199 -8.37 -13.77 -12.04
N PRO A 200 -8.42 -12.98 -13.12
CA PRO A 200 -7.81 -13.38 -14.38
C PRO A 200 -6.27 -13.27 -14.38
N LEU A 201 -5.65 -12.77 -13.31
CA LEU A 201 -4.22 -12.48 -13.26
C LEU A 201 -3.37 -13.66 -12.81
N GLY A 202 -3.97 -14.68 -12.20
CA GLY A 202 -3.23 -15.84 -11.69
C GLY A 202 -4.12 -16.96 -11.19
N ALA A 203 -3.51 -18.10 -10.90
CA ALA A 203 -4.19 -19.21 -10.24
C ALA A 203 -4.48 -18.85 -8.77
N GLU A 204 -5.54 -19.46 -8.23
CA GLU A 204 -5.82 -19.39 -6.80
C GLU A 204 -4.69 -20.06 -6.01
N LEU A 205 -4.35 -19.46 -4.87
CA LEU A 205 -3.27 -19.90 -3.99
C LEU A 205 -3.80 -19.92 -2.56
N SER A 206 -3.57 -21.01 -1.82
CA SER A 206 -3.94 -21.05 -0.40
C SER A 206 -3.05 -20.10 0.41
N LEU A 207 -3.57 -19.55 1.50
CA LEU A 207 -2.74 -18.75 2.42
C LEU A 207 -1.57 -19.59 2.94
N ARG A 208 -1.77 -20.88 3.21
CA ARG A 208 -0.73 -21.85 3.62
C ARG A 208 0.44 -21.90 2.65
N ASP A 209 0.14 -22.05 1.36
CA ASP A 209 1.18 -22.15 0.32
C ASP A 209 1.88 -20.81 0.08
N ALA A 210 1.30 -19.71 0.57
CA ALA A 210 1.87 -18.38 0.45
C ALA A 210 2.76 -17.94 1.64
N MET A 211 2.79 -18.72 2.74
CA MET A 211 3.49 -18.33 3.97
C MET A 211 5.03 -18.42 3.87
N ASP A 212 5.55 -19.23 2.95
CA ASP A 212 6.97 -19.60 2.87
C ASP A 212 7.54 -19.27 1.49
N THR A 213 8.49 -18.33 1.46
CA THR A 213 9.11 -17.84 0.21
C THR A 213 9.96 -18.89 -0.50
N VAL A 214 10.23 -20.05 0.11
CA VAL A 214 10.97 -21.17 -0.47
C VAL A 214 10.18 -22.49 -0.50
N ASN A 215 8.85 -22.41 -0.41
CA ASN A 215 7.95 -23.55 -0.53
C ASN A 215 6.70 -23.19 -1.35
N GLY A 216 5.82 -24.16 -1.61
CA GLY A 216 4.65 -23.96 -2.47
C GLY A 216 5.09 -23.53 -3.88
N PRO A 217 4.52 -22.44 -4.45
CA PRO A 217 4.94 -21.91 -5.75
C PRO A 217 6.20 -21.04 -5.68
N PHE A 218 6.74 -20.76 -4.49
CA PHE A 218 7.81 -19.79 -4.29
C PHE A 218 9.19 -20.45 -4.14
N CYS A 219 10.22 -19.76 -4.62
CA CYS A 219 11.61 -20.13 -4.46
C CYS A 219 12.52 -18.89 -4.53
N TYR A 220 12.34 -17.98 -3.57
CA TYR A 220 13.10 -16.74 -3.48
C TYR A 220 13.47 -16.39 -2.03
N VAL A 221 14.50 -15.56 -1.91
CA VAL A 221 14.94 -14.95 -0.65
C VAL A 221 15.32 -13.49 -0.92
N TYR A 222 15.32 -12.66 0.13
CA TYR A 222 15.84 -11.31 0.05
C TYR A 222 17.30 -11.29 0.50
N ALA A 223 18.18 -10.68 -0.30
CA ALA A 223 19.58 -10.51 0.06
C ALA A 223 19.74 -9.64 1.33
N SER A 224 20.75 -9.96 2.13
CA SER A 224 21.08 -9.30 3.41
C SER A 224 22.43 -8.58 3.39
N ASP A 225 23.00 -8.43 2.20
CA ASP A 225 24.36 -7.93 1.95
C ASP A 225 24.51 -6.44 2.28
#